data_AF-A0A3P3DR86-F1
#
_entry.id   AF-A0A3P3DR86-F1
#
_cell.length_a   1.000
_cell.length_b   1.000
_cell.length_c   1.000
_cell.angle_alpha   90.00
_cell.angle_beta   90.00
_cell.angle_gamma   90.00
#
_symmetry.space_group_name_H-M   'P 1'
#
loop_
_entity.id
_entity.type
_entity.pdbx_description
1 polymer ?
#
loop_
_entity_poly.entity_id
_entity_poly.type
_entity_poly.pdbx_seq_one_letter_code
_entity_poly.pdbx_strand_id
1 'polypeptide(L)'
;MISLSCRPVLLTRPLMALLFGLSLPQPGFAGDSVKVTSLKPSTAGFYEVTAATPTAGRTITCILRDGAGKALSRNSWVSVAPETTVPIRHPDNNVVSAVCSATED
;
A
#
# COMPACT_ATOMS: atom_id res chain seq x y z
N MET A 1 24.55 34.87 37.82
CA MET A 1 25.86 34.25 37.52
C MET A 1 25.92 32.90 38.21
N ILE A 2 26.09 31.82 37.41
CA ILE A 2 26.74 30.52 37.69
C ILE A 2 26.06 29.64 38.77
N SER A 3 25.46 28.46 38.54
CA SER A 3 25.78 27.21 37.79
C SER A 3 26.07 26.05 38.77
N LEU A 4 25.61 24.85 38.36
CA LEU A 4 25.96 23.47 38.77
C LEU A 4 25.21 22.74 39.91
N SER A 5 24.44 21.73 39.48
CA SER A 5 24.44 20.32 39.97
C SER A 5 23.35 19.56 39.17
N CYS A 6 23.59 18.84 38.07
CA CYS A 6 24.37 17.62 37.81
C CYS A 6 23.70 16.28 38.22
N ARG A 7 22.88 15.77 37.27
CA ARG A 7 22.66 14.35 36.86
C ARG A 7 21.73 13.44 37.70
N PRO A 8 21.06 12.42 37.07
CA PRO A 8 21.35 11.84 35.75
C PRO A 8 20.16 11.82 34.76
N VAL A 9 20.38 12.35 33.55
CA VAL A 9 19.71 11.89 32.34
C VAL A 9 20.42 10.61 31.93
N LEU A 10 19.82 9.46 32.24
CA LEU A 10 20.30 8.17 31.77
C LEU A 10 19.12 7.21 31.54
N LEU A 11 18.53 7.29 30.35
CA LEU A 11 18.00 6.14 29.62
C LEU A 11 17.97 6.59 28.14
N THR A 12 19.08 6.54 27.42
CA THR A 12 19.66 5.31 26.86
C THR A 12 18.60 4.46 26.18
N ARG A 13 18.06 4.95 25.07
CA ARG A 13 18.19 4.32 23.73
C ARG A 13 17.21 4.98 22.76
N PRO A 14 17.66 5.38 21.55
CA PRO A 14 16.74 5.43 20.44
C PRO A 14 16.34 3.97 20.18
N LEU A 15 15.17 3.56 20.66
CA LEU A 15 14.45 2.49 20.01
C LEU A 15 14.08 3.10 18.65
N MET A 16 14.97 3.09 17.66
CA MET A 16 14.97 2.03 16.67
C MET A 16 13.55 1.51 16.53
N ALA A 17 12.70 2.35 15.94
CA ALA A 17 11.54 1.91 15.18
C ALA A 17 12.06 1.08 14.00
N LEU A 18 12.65 -0.06 14.34
CA LEU A 18 12.99 -1.17 13.48
C LEU A 18 11.68 -1.91 13.23
N LEU A 19 10.69 -1.19 12.70
CA LEU A 19 9.53 -1.76 12.05
C LEU A 19 9.87 -1.90 10.57
N PHE A 20 10.94 -2.66 10.32
CA PHE A 20 11.07 -3.36 9.05
C PHE A 20 9.88 -4.34 8.99
N GLY A 21 8.95 -4.06 8.08
CA GLY A 21 8.34 -5.10 7.28
C GLY A 21 7.44 -6.14 7.96
N LEU A 22 6.84 -5.86 9.12
CA LEU A 22 5.65 -6.61 9.53
C LEU A 22 4.45 -6.12 8.71
N SER A 23 4.49 -6.44 7.41
CA SER A 23 3.29 -6.60 6.58
C SER A 23 2.41 -7.61 7.30
N LEU A 24 1.49 -7.12 8.14
CA LEU A 24 0.36 -7.92 8.60
C LEU A 24 -0.19 -8.65 7.38
N PRO A 25 -0.33 -9.99 7.41
CA PRO A 25 -0.94 -10.70 6.30
C PRO A 25 -2.36 -10.17 6.17
N GLN A 26 -2.57 -9.25 5.23
CA GLN A 26 -3.91 -8.82 4.87
C GLN A 26 -4.62 -10.08 4.38
N PRO A 27 -5.73 -10.51 5.00
CA PRO A 27 -6.42 -11.72 4.60
C PRO A 27 -6.78 -11.60 3.11
N GLY A 28 -6.14 -12.44 2.28
CA GLY A 28 -6.34 -12.46 0.83
C GLY A 28 -5.17 -11.99 -0.04
N PHE A 29 -3.98 -11.74 0.53
CA PHE A 29 -2.77 -11.38 -0.22
C PHE A 29 -1.61 -12.35 0.05
N ALA A 30 -1.10 -12.99 -1.01
CA ALA A 30 0.18 -13.68 -1.05
C ALA A 30 1.10 -12.86 -1.97
N GLY A 31 1.84 -11.92 -1.38
CA GLY A 31 2.70 -11.00 -2.13
C GLY A 31 3.14 -9.80 -1.30
N ASP A 32 4.15 -9.09 -1.79
CA ASP A 32 4.67 -7.87 -1.18
C ASP A 32 3.65 -6.74 -1.31
N SER A 33 3.40 -5.99 -0.24
CA SER A 33 2.39 -4.92 -0.27
C SER A 33 2.89 -3.74 -1.10
N VAL A 34 2.13 -3.35 -2.12
CA VAL A 34 2.51 -2.28 -3.05
C VAL A 34 1.77 -1.01 -2.69
N LYS A 35 2.52 0.10 -2.63
CA LYS A 35 1.93 1.42 -2.37
C LYS A 35 1.07 1.87 -3.55
N VAL A 36 -0.19 2.15 -3.29
CA VAL A 36 -1.09 2.82 -4.24
C VAL A 36 -0.74 4.31 -4.27
N THR A 37 -0.37 4.82 -5.44
CA THR A 37 -0.04 6.24 -5.66
C THR A 37 -1.23 7.02 -6.18
N SER A 38 -2.14 6.37 -6.90
CA SER A 38 -3.36 7.00 -7.42
C SER A 38 -4.53 6.03 -7.46
N LEU A 39 -5.71 6.54 -7.13
CA LEU A 39 -6.98 5.85 -7.33
C LEU A 39 -7.91 6.86 -7.96
N LYS A 40 -8.34 6.60 -9.20
CA LYS A 40 -9.25 7.50 -9.93
C LYS A 40 -10.36 6.70 -10.59
N PRO A 41 -11.61 7.15 -10.50
CA PRO A 41 -12.65 6.60 -11.36
C PRO A 41 -12.32 6.96 -12.82
N SER A 42 -12.50 5.98 -13.70
CA SER A 42 -12.39 6.11 -15.14
C SER A 42 -13.77 5.95 -15.78
N THR A 43 -13.88 6.35 -17.04
CA THR A 43 -15.15 6.33 -17.76
C THR A 43 -15.61 4.87 -17.95
N ALA A 44 -16.93 4.62 -17.98
CA ALA A 44 -17.53 3.30 -18.20
C ALA A 44 -17.47 2.28 -17.02
N GLY A 45 -17.42 2.75 -15.77
CA GLY A 45 -17.52 1.88 -14.59
C GLY A 45 -16.22 1.14 -14.26
N PHE A 46 -15.10 1.83 -14.46
CA PHE A 46 -13.77 1.35 -14.10
C PHE A 46 -13.13 2.30 -13.10
N TYR A 47 -12.19 1.76 -12.34
CA TYR A 47 -11.25 2.51 -11.51
C TYR A 47 -9.84 2.24 -11.98
N GLU A 48 -9.08 3.29 -12.18
CA GLU A 48 -7.66 3.24 -12.45
C GLU A 48 -6.90 3.31 -11.14
N VAL A 49 -6.27 2.19 -10.77
CA VAL A 49 -5.43 2.09 -9.58
C VAL A 49 -3.98 2.11 -10.01
N THR A 50 -3.28 3.21 -9.77
CA THR A 50 -1.83 3.30 -10.01
C THR A 50 -1.10 2.86 -8.75
N ALA A 51 -0.23 1.87 -8.90
CA ALA A 51 0.61 1.33 -7.85
C ALA A 51 2.09 1.53 -8.18
N ALA A 52 2.90 1.89 -7.19
CA ALA A 52 4.34 2.06 -7.34
C ALA A 52 5.03 0.69 -7.32
N THR A 53 5.49 0.23 -8.47
CA THR A 53 6.03 -1.11 -8.68
C THR A 53 7.52 -1.02 -8.94
N PRO A 54 8.40 -0.96 -7.91
CA PRO A 54 9.82 -0.64 -8.09
C PRO A 54 10.58 -1.61 -9.01
N THR A 55 9.99 -2.77 -9.30
CA THR A 55 10.50 -3.79 -10.21
C THR A 55 9.43 -4.11 -11.24
N ALA A 56 9.79 -4.01 -12.53
CA ALA A 56 8.97 -4.51 -13.64
C ALA A 56 8.96 -6.05 -13.67
N GLY A 57 7.96 -6.64 -14.32
CA GLY A 57 7.79 -8.09 -14.46
C GLY A 57 7.15 -8.76 -13.25
N ARG A 58 6.57 -8.02 -12.30
CA ARG A 58 5.84 -8.58 -11.16
C ARG A 58 4.34 -8.57 -11.39
N THR A 59 3.64 -9.59 -10.93
CA THR A 59 2.18 -9.64 -11.02
C THR A 59 1.59 -8.80 -9.89
N ILE A 60 0.93 -7.70 -10.26
CA ILE A 60 0.30 -6.74 -9.36
C ILE A 60 -1.17 -7.06 -9.24
N THR A 61 -1.63 -7.43 -8.05
CA THR A 61 -3.04 -7.64 -7.77
C THR A 61 -3.57 -6.48 -6.95
N CYS A 62 -4.55 -5.77 -7.47
CA CYS A 62 -5.21 -4.66 -6.78
C CYS A 62 -6.65 -5.01 -6.43
N ILE A 63 -7.12 -4.54 -5.27
CA ILE A 63 -8.47 -4.76 -4.76
C ILE A 63 -9.05 -3.41 -4.34
N LEU A 64 -10.24 -3.10 -4.85
CA LEU A 64 -11.04 -1.97 -4.43
C LEU A 64 -11.80 -2.29 -3.15
N ARG A 65 -11.94 -1.30 -2.28
CA ARG A 65 -12.66 -1.41 -1.01
C ARG A 65 -13.61 -0.24 -0.80
N ASP A 66 -14.74 -0.51 -0.15
CA ASP A 66 -15.67 0.52 0.31
C ASP A 66 -15.19 1.18 1.61
N GLY A 67 -15.98 2.14 2.12
CA GLY A 67 -15.72 2.83 3.39
C GLY A 67 -15.76 1.92 4.63
N ALA A 68 -16.34 0.73 4.53
CA ALA A 68 -16.32 -0.28 5.59
C ALA A 68 -15.11 -1.23 5.47
N GLY A 69 -14.25 -1.04 4.45
CA GLY A 69 -13.10 -1.88 4.18
C GLY A 69 -13.44 -3.22 3.50
N LYS A 70 -14.68 -3.42 3.04
CA LYS A 70 -15.11 -4.63 2.35
C LYS A 70 -14.50 -4.64 0.94
N ALA A 71 -13.96 -5.79 0.54
CA ALA A 71 -13.48 -5.98 -0.83
C ALA A 71 -14.65 -5.96 -1.83
N LEU A 72 -14.56 -5.07 -2.80
CA LEU A 72 -15.59 -4.83 -3.82
C LEU A 72 -15.27 -5.55 -5.12
N SER A 73 -14.05 -5.36 -5.62
CA SER A 73 -13.61 -5.90 -6.91
C SER A 73 -12.09 -6.02 -6.92
N ARG A 74 -11.57 -6.93 -7.73
CA ARG A 74 -10.15 -7.27 -7.83
C ARG A 74 -9.76 -7.30 -9.31
N ASN A 75 -8.56 -6.85 -9.62
CA ASN A 75 -7.92 -7.19 -10.88
C ASN A 75 -6.41 -7.41 -10.68
N SER A 76 -5.80 -8.13 -11.60
CA SER A 76 -4.35 -8.38 -11.61
C SER A 76 -3.74 -7.94 -12.93
N TRP A 77 -2.51 -7.42 -12.88
CA TRP A 77 -1.78 -6.91 -14.04
C TRP A 77 -0.29 -7.12 -13.88
N VAL A 78 0.44 -7.41 -14.96
CA VAL A 78 1.90 -7.50 -14.91
C VAL A 78 2.50 -6.10 -14.96
N SER A 79 3.38 -5.76 -14.02
CA SER A 79 4.08 -4.49 -14.04
C SER A 79 5.03 -4.43 -15.23
N VAL A 80 4.93 -3.36 -16.03
CA VAL A 80 5.83 -3.13 -17.18
C VAL A 80 6.75 -1.93 -16.97
N ALA A 81 6.55 -1.20 -15.87
CA ALA A 81 7.23 0.03 -15.53
C ALA A 81 7.31 0.19 -14.00
N PRO A 82 8.14 1.12 -13.48
CA PRO A 82 8.22 1.45 -12.06
C PRO A 82 6.91 1.95 -11.44
N GLU A 83 5.90 2.26 -12.27
CA GLU A 83 4.52 2.54 -11.88
C GLU A 83 3.58 1.79 -12.82
N THR A 84 2.58 1.12 -12.26
CA THR A 84 1.62 0.32 -13.05
C THR A 84 0.21 0.75 -12.73
N THR A 85 -0.56 1.09 -13.76
CA THR A 85 -1.99 1.36 -13.64
C THR A 85 -2.78 0.09 -13.91
N VAL A 86 -3.51 -0.36 -12.90
CA VAL A 86 -4.40 -1.52 -12.96
C VAL A 86 -5.83 -1.02 -13.12
N PRO A 87 -6.49 -1.25 -14.27
CA PRO A 87 -7.90 -0.95 -14.43
C PRO A 87 -8.72 -2.02 -13.70
N ILE A 88 -9.64 -1.61 -12.84
CA ILE A 88 -10.54 -2.52 -12.11
C ILE A 88 -11.98 -2.12 -12.40
N ARG A 89 -12.76 -3.04 -12.96
CA ARG A 89 -14.17 -2.79 -13.23
C ARG A 89 -14.96 -2.78 -11.93
N HIS A 90 -15.66 -1.69 -11.66
CA HIS A 90 -16.63 -1.60 -10.58
C HIS A 90 -17.72 -0.58 -10.94
N PRO A 91 -18.99 -1.00 -11.04
CA PRO A 91 -20.07 -0.14 -11.53
C PRO A 91 -20.50 0.94 -10.53
N ASP A 92 -20.23 0.74 -9.24
CA ASP A 92 -20.63 1.67 -8.19
C ASP A 92 -19.54 2.69 -7.86
N ASN A 93 -19.97 3.89 -7.46
CA ASN A 93 -19.06 4.95 -7.03
C ASN A 93 -18.67 4.86 -5.53
N ASN A 94 -18.98 3.75 -4.85
CA ASN A 94 -18.75 3.57 -3.40
C ASN A 94 -17.32 3.09 -3.06
N VAL A 95 -16.38 3.24 -4.00
CA VAL A 95 -14.97 2.88 -3.76
C VAL A 95 -14.30 4.02 -3.02
N VAL A 96 -13.76 3.70 -1.85
CA VAL A 96 -13.09 4.67 -0.97
C VAL A 96 -11.59 4.42 -0.91
N SER A 97 -11.16 3.18 -1.11
CA SER A 97 -9.74 2.83 -1.09
C SER A 97 -9.41 1.68 -2.04
N ALA A 98 -8.12 1.55 -2.34
CA ALA A 98 -7.58 0.40 -3.04
C ALA A 98 -6.33 -0.09 -2.33
N VAL A 99 -6.10 -1.39 -2.38
CA VAL A 99 -4.89 -2.04 -1.86
C VAL A 99 -4.31 -2.92 -2.95
N CYS A 100 -2.98 -2.90 -3.11
CA CYS A 100 -2.30 -3.67 -4.13
C CYS A 100 -1.19 -4.52 -3.52
N SER A 101 -0.90 -5.67 -4.13
CA SER A 101 0.26 -6.50 -3.82
C SER A 101 0.99 -6.90 -5.09
N ALA A 102 2.30 -7.12 -4.99
CA ALA A 102 3.13 -7.67 -6.04
C ALA A 102 3.53 -9.09 -5.66
N THR A 103 3.37 -10.02 -6.59
CA THR A 103 3.89 -11.37 -6.46
C THR A 103 4.91 -11.59 -7.57
N GLU A 104 6.04 -12.20 -7.22
CA GLU A 104 6.99 -12.74 -8.18
C GLU A 104 6.39 -14.05 -8.69
N ASP A 105 6.22 -14.16 -10.01
CA ASP A 105 5.82 -15.42 -10.66
C ASP A 105 7.02 -16.37 -10.72
#